data_AF-A0A355J3G0-F1
#
_entry.id   AF-A0A355J3G0-F1
#
_cell.length_a   1.000
_cell.length_b   1.000
_cell.length_c   1.000
_cell.angle_alpha   90.00
_cell.angle_beta   90.00
_cell.angle_gamma   90.00
#
_symmetry.space_group_name_H-M   'P 1'
#
loop_
_entity.id
_entity.type
_entity.pdbx_description
1 polymer ?
#
loop_
_entity_poly.entity_id
_entity_poly.type
_entity_poly.pdbx_seq_one_letter_code
_entity_poly.pdbx_strand_id
1 'polypeptide(L)'
;MKRSIFFAAAFAVALVSCNQFENALPATENVQFADMSANLDMNILADNFTTTVDDLSDAEIEGLLKMREEEKMAREVYLKFYELWGSNVFQNIAKSEASHTSAVLTLLNYFGLKDPASAETGVFTDPSTQDLYNKLVAAGSESMLKAFETGAFIEEYDIADLQNLLDNTTNADIQLVYGNLLKGSENHLRAFVKQIGVNGTTYSPSLLSEDYYVEIMEAQAANGRGNSGLGNNNSNTCTSSGVPNNTGSGNGGSGNGNRGNGNGRK
;
A
#
# COMPACT_ATOMS: atom_id res chain seq x y z
N MET A 1 -70.37 5.90 -51.92
CA MET A 1 -69.06 6.11 -51.26
C MET A 1 -69.21 5.63 -49.83
N LYS A 2 -68.54 4.53 -49.47
CA LYS A 2 -68.64 3.89 -48.16
C LYS A 2 -67.36 4.18 -47.36
N ARG A 3 -67.55 4.19 -46.03
CA ARG A 3 -66.57 3.99 -44.94
C ARG A 3 -65.85 5.23 -44.44
N SER A 4 -65.64 5.44 -43.15
CA SER A 4 -66.15 4.84 -41.91
C SER A 4 -65.66 5.76 -40.79
N ILE A 5 -66.52 6.01 -39.80
CA ILE A 5 -66.19 6.70 -38.55
C ILE A 5 -65.26 5.78 -37.75
N PHE A 6 -64.07 6.24 -37.37
CA PHE A 6 -63.20 5.53 -36.43
C PHE A 6 -63.44 6.06 -35.02
N PHE A 7 -63.94 5.17 -34.17
CA PHE A 7 -63.99 5.30 -32.71
C PHE A 7 -62.56 5.39 -32.16
N ALA A 8 -62.25 6.47 -31.43
CA ALA A 8 -61.06 6.53 -30.59
C ALA A 8 -61.31 5.68 -29.33
N ALA A 9 -60.70 4.50 -29.28
CA ALA A 9 -60.64 3.67 -28.09
C ALA A 9 -59.54 4.19 -27.16
N ALA A 10 -59.91 4.46 -25.90
CA ALA A 10 -58.98 4.77 -24.83
C ALA A 10 -58.11 3.55 -24.51
N PHE A 11 -56.80 3.75 -24.42
CA PHE A 11 -55.90 2.81 -23.75
C PHE A 11 -55.14 3.57 -22.67
N ALA A 12 -55.57 3.37 -21.42
CA ALA A 12 -54.90 3.86 -20.24
C ALA A 12 -53.59 3.09 -20.08
N VAL A 13 -52.46 3.76 -20.29
CA VAL A 13 -51.14 3.23 -19.94
C VAL A 13 -50.94 3.48 -18.45
N ALA A 14 -50.97 2.41 -17.66
CA ALA A 14 -50.58 2.43 -16.27
C ALA A 14 -49.08 2.75 -16.17
N LEU A 15 -48.73 3.81 -15.44
CA LEU A 15 -47.35 4.10 -15.07
C LEU A 15 -46.90 3.08 -14.02
N VAL A 16 -46.08 2.11 -14.45
CA VAL A 16 -45.30 1.27 -13.55
C VAL A 16 -44.10 2.09 -13.11
N SER A 17 -44.11 2.53 -11.86
CA SER A 17 -42.95 3.11 -11.17
C SER A 17 -41.89 2.03 -11.01
N CYS A 18 -40.94 1.95 -11.93
CA CYS A 18 -39.72 1.19 -11.74
C CYS A 18 -38.76 2.10 -10.96
N ASN A 19 -38.73 1.95 -9.62
CA ASN A 19 -37.70 2.57 -8.81
C ASN A 19 -36.35 2.06 -9.32
N GLN A 20 -35.54 2.98 -9.81
CA GLN A 20 -34.20 2.67 -10.26
C GLN A 20 -33.39 2.18 -9.07
N PHE A 21 -32.68 1.10 -9.34
CA PHE A 21 -31.77 0.40 -8.47
C PHE A 21 -30.52 1.27 -8.28
N GLU A 22 -30.60 2.32 -7.48
CA GLU A 22 -29.43 2.99 -6.91
C GLU A 22 -28.85 2.11 -5.81
N ASN A 23 -28.19 1.02 -6.20
CA ASN A 23 -27.11 0.51 -5.38
C ASN A 23 -25.89 1.37 -5.68
N ALA A 24 -25.83 2.52 -5.00
CA ALA A 24 -24.57 3.17 -4.71
C ALA A 24 -23.69 2.11 -4.03
N LEU A 25 -22.65 1.66 -4.75
CA LEU A 25 -21.60 0.88 -4.14
C LEU A 25 -21.06 1.70 -2.96
N PRO A 26 -21.04 1.16 -1.72
CA PRO A 26 -20.46 1.87 -0.62
C PRO A 26 -18.98 2.10 -0.92
N ALA A 27 -18.60 3.36 -1.08
CA ALA A 27 -17.22 3.82 -1.08
C ALA A 27 -16.62 3.66 0.31
N THR A 28 -16.45 2.43 0.78
CA THR A 28 -15.76 2.13 2.03
C THR A 28 -15.16 0.72 1.97
N GLU A 29 -13.99 0.60 1.37
CA GLU A 29 -12.92 -0.12 2.05
C GLU A 29 -11.73 0.82 2.15
N ASN A 30 -11.65 1.51 3.28
CA ASN A 30 -10.39 1.99 3.83
C ASN A 30 -9.51 0.75 4.02
N VAL A 31 -8.80 0.34 2.97
CA VAL A 31 -7.60 -0.45 3.17
C VAL A 31 -6.58 0.54 3.68
N GLN A 32 -6.55 0.68 5.01
CA GLN A 32 -5.44 1.29 5.72
C GLN A 32 -4.23 0.41 5.41
N PHE A 33 -3.53 0.70 4.31
CA PHE A 33 -2.13 0.35 4.17
C PHE A 33 -1.41 1.24 5.16
N ALA A 34 -1.51 0.90 6.45
CA ALA A 34 -0.60 1.38 7.45
C ALA A 34 0.73 0.74 7.06
N ASP A 35 1.52 1.50 6.32
CA ASP A 35 2.94 1.30 6.35
C ASP A 35 3.35 1.32 7.84
N MET A 36 3.69 0.15 8.35
CA MET A 36 4.15 0.01 9.72
C MET A 36 5.52 0.68 9.91
N SER A 37 6.19 1.11 8.82
CA SER A 37 7.41 1.93 8.81
C SER A 37 7.17 3.41 9.12
N ALA A 38 5.95 3.93 8.90
CA ALA A 38 5.61 5.33 9.14
C ALA A 38 5.58 5.75 10.63
N ASN A 39 5.83 4.83 11.57
CA ASN A 39 5.84 5.09 13.01
C ASN A 39 7.19 4.84 13.68
N LEU A 40 8.29 4.78 12.93
CA LEU A 40 9.60 4.91 13.55
C LEU A 40 9.76 6.37 13.97
N ASP A 41 9.79 6.60 15.29
CA ASP A 41 10.17 7.91 15.81
C ASP A 41 11.59 8.21 15.35
N MET A 42 11.72 9.17 14.44
CA MET A 42 12.99 9.54 13.83
C MET A 42 14.03 9.98 14.86
N ASN A 43 13.61 10.45 16.04
CA ASN A 43 14.52 10.79 17.13
C ASN A 43 15.08 9.53 17.81
N ILE A 44 14.29 8.46 17.91
CA ILE A 44 14.74 7.17 18.45
C ILE A 44 15.73 6.49 17.49
N LEU A 45 15.57 6.70 16.18
CA LEU A 45 16.53 6.19 15.19
C LEU A 45 17.90 6.89 15.32
N ALA A 46 17.91 8.22 15.42
CA ALA A 46 19.14 9.00 15.54
C ALA A 46 19.95 8.63 16.80
N ASP A 47 19.29 8.33 17.92
CA ASP A 47 19.95 7.92 19.17
C ASP A 47 20.64 6.54 19.08
N ASN A 48 20.33 5.74 18.05
CA ASN A 48 20.90 4.41 17.84
C ASN A 48 21.95 4.36 16.72
N PHE A 49 22.22 5.48 16.06
CA PHE A 49 23.28 5.54 15.05
C PHE A 49 24.65 5.42 15.71
N THR A 50 25.56 4.71 15.04
CA THR A 50 26.86 4.35 15.62
C THR A 50 28.05 4.76 14.76
N THR A 51 27.80 5.12 13.50
CA THR A 51 28.84 5.51 12.55
C THR A 51 29.25 6.96 12.79
N THR A 52 30.53 7.29 12.62
CA THR A 52 30.99 8.68 12.70
C THR A 52 31.05 9.30 11.31
N VAL A 53 30.98 10.64 11.22
CA VAL A 53 31.04 11.35 9.93
C VAL A 53 32.36 11.08 9.17
N ASP A 54 33.46 10.91 9.90
CA ASP A 54 34.79 10.65 9.31
C ASP A 54 34.88 9.28 8.61
N ASP A 55 33.89 8.41 8.84
CA ASP A 55 33.81 7.08 8.23
C ASP A 55 32.98 7.05 6.93
N LEU A 56 32.38 8.17 6.51
CA LEU A 56 31.64 8.23 5.25
C LEU A 56 32.58 8.30 4.04
N SER A 57 32.29 7.46 3.06
CA SER A 57 32.87 7.58 1.71
C SER A 57 32.18 8.68 0.90
N ASP A 58 32.88 9.20 -0.12
CA ASP A 58 32.30 10.17 -1.06
C ASP A 58 31.04 9.63 -1.73
N ALA A 59 31.01 8.33 -2.06
CA ALA A 59 29.86 7.67 -2.66
C ALA A 59 28.63 7.62 -1.72
N GLU A 60 28.84 7.44 -0.41
CA GLU A 60 27.76 7.49 0.58
C GLU A 60 27.21 8.91 0.75
N ILE A 61 28.09 9.92 0.73
CA ILE A 61 27.68 11.33 0.78
C ILE A 61 26.84 11.67 -0.45
N GLU A 62 27.32 11.34 -1.65
CA GLU A 62 26.60 11.57 -2.91
C GLU A 62 25.24 10.84 -2.91
N GLY A 63 25.21 9.59 -2.45
CA GLY A 63 23.98 8.82 -2.32
C GLY A 63 22.96 9.45 -1.39
N LEU A 64 23.37 9.91 -0.20
CA LEU A 64 22.47 10.56 0.76
C LEU A 64 21.89 11.86 0.21
N LEU A 65 22.71 12.67 -0.47
CA LEU A 65 22.25 13.91 -1.09
C LEU A 65 21.26 13.64 -2.23
N LYS A 66 21.52 12.60 -3.04
CA LYS A 66 20.63 12.18 -4.12
C LYS A 66 19.29 11.70 -3.57
N MET A 67 19.28 10.74 -2.64
CA MET A 67 18.05 10.18 -2.08
C MET A 67 17.20 11.25 -1.40
N ARG A 68 17.83 12.25 -0.78
CA ARG A 68 17.10 13.36 -0.17
C ARG A 68 16.23 14.11 -1.18
N GLU A 69 16.75 14.41 -2.37
CA GLU A 69 16.00 15.09 -3.43
C GLU A 69 15.07 14.15 -4.19
N GLU A 70 15.43 12.87 -4.34
CA GLU A 70 14.61 11.85 -5.01
C GLU A 70 13.30 11.56 -4.28
N GLU A 71 13.36 11.32 -2.97
CA GLU A 71 12.19 11.11 -2.11
C GLU A 71 11.29 12.36 -2.06
N LYS A 72 11.91 13.54 -2.06
CA LYS A 72 11.18 14.80 -2.20
C LYS A 72 10.49 14.88 -3.56
N MET A 73 11.15 14.44 -4.63
CA MET A 73 10.60 14.46 -5.98
C MET A 73 9.38 13.55 -6.09
N ALA A 74 9.47 12.31 -5.62
CA ALA A 74 8.34 11.39 -5.56
C ALA A 74 7.15 12.01 -4.80
N ARG A 75 7.40 12.53 -3.58
CA ARG A 75 6.39 13.23 -2.78
C ARG A 75 5.68 14.34 -3.56
N GLU A 76 6.45 15.22 -4.20
CA GLU A 76 5.93 16.40 -4.89
C GLU A 76 5.16 16.03 -6.17
N VAL A 77 5.59 14.99 -6.89
CA VAL A 77 4.82 14.44 -8.03
C VAL A 77 3.49 13.86 -7.54
N TYR A 78 3.47 13.10 -6.45
CA TYR A 78 2.25 12.50 -5.92
C TYR A 78 1.28 13.54 -5.36
N LEU A 79 1.77 14.57 -4.69
CA LEU A 79 0.93 15.70 -4.30
C LEU A 79 0.31 16.37 -5.52
N LYS A 80 1.07 16.53 -6.61
CA LYS A 80 0.56 17.10 -7.86
C LYS A 80 -0.51 16.22 -8.51
N PHE A 81 -0.29 14.91 -8.57
CA PHE A 81 -1.29 13.98 -9.11
C PHE A 81 -2.53 13.86 -8.23
N TYR A 82 -2.39 13.98 -6.90
CA TYR A 82 -3.54 14.05 -6.02
C TYR A 82 -4.37 15.31 -6.29
N GLU A 83 -3.73 16.47 -6.46
CA GLU A 83 -4.42 17.72 -6.82
C GLU A 83 -5.18 17.59 -8.15
N LEU A 84 -4.56 16.99 -9.17
CA LEU A 84 -5.15 16.86 -10.50
C LEU A 84 -6.29 15.82 -10.57
N TRP A 85 -6.10 14.68 -9.89
CA TRP A 85 -6.92 13.50 -10.13
C TRP A 85 -7.75 13.05 -8.91
N GLY A 86 -7.43 13.51 -7.70
CA GLY A 86 -8.19 13.23 -6.48
C GLY A 86 -8.10 11.79 -5.95
N SER A 87 -7.24 10.94 -6.52
CA SER A 87 -7.10 9.54 -6.08
C SER A 87 -6.31 9.41 -4.78
N ASN A 88 -6.91 8.80 -3.76
CA ASN A 88 -6.31 8.66 -2.43
C ASN A 88 -4.97 7.89 -2.41
N VAL A 89 -4.70 7.05 -3.42
CA VAL A 89 -3.40 6.36 -3.53
C VAL A 89 -2.24 7.36 -3.55
N PHE A 90 -2.38 8.46 -4.32
CA PHE A 90 -1.36 9.49 -4.41
C PHE A 90 -1.19 10.24 -3.08
N GLN A 91 -2.30 10.59 -2.41
CA GLN A 91 -2.21 11.27 -1.11
C GLN A 91 -1.55 10.37 -0.05
N ASN A 92 -1.88 9.08 -0.03
CA ASN A 92 -1.36 8.16 0.97
C ASN A 92 0.13 7.89 0.75
N ILE A 93 0.55 7.69 -0.49
CA ILE A 93 1.96 7.46 -0.82
C ILE A 93 2.75 8.76 -0.60
N ALA A 94 2.24 9.93 -0.99
CA ALA A 94 2.89 11.21 -0.68
C ALA A 94 3.14 11.45 0.83
N LYS A 95 2.31 10.88 1.71
CA LYS A 95 2.55 10.91 3.17
C LYS A 95 3.68 9.95 3.57
N SER A 96 3.81 8.80 2.89
CA SER A 96 4.93 7.88 3.05
C SER A 96 6.24 8.55 2.61
N GLU A 97 6.26 9.18 1.44
CA GLU A 97 7.44 9.88 0.93
C GLU A 97 7.87 11.05 1.82
N ALA A 98 6.91 11.68 2.53
CA ALA A 98 7.24 12.68 3.55
C ALA A 98 8.04 12.08 4.71
N SER A 99 7.73 10.85 5.11
CA SER A 99 8.50 10.10 6.10
C SER A 99 9.86 9.67 5.55
N HIS A 100 9.91 9.14 4.32
CA HIS A 100 11.16 8.73 3.69
C HIS A 100 12.15 9.90 3.56
N THR A 101 11.73 11.02 2.98
CA THR A 101 12.60 12.18 2.82
C THR A 101 13.04 12.74 4.18
N SER A 102 12.19 12.66 5.22
CA SER A 102 12.57 13.03 6.60
C SER A 102 13.59 12.06 7.19
N ALA A 103 13.51 10.78 6.85
CA ALA A 103 14.47 9.78 7.31
C ALA A 103 15.87 10.04 6.75
N VAL A 104 15.97 10.37 5.47
CA VAL A 104 17.24 10.78 4.85
C VAL A 104 17.76 12.08 5.49
N LEU A 105 16.87 13.07 5.74
CA LEU A 105 17.26 14.30 6.44
C LEU A 105 17.85 14.03 7.83
N THR A 106 17.33 13.05 8.57
CA THR A 106 17.90 12.65 9.86
C THR A 106 19.33 12.13 9.72
N LEU A 107 19.64 11.33 8.69
CA LEU A 107 21.02 10.92 8.41
C LEU A 107 21.90 12.12 8.03
N LEU A 108 21.42 13.02 7.17
CA LEU A 108 22.18 14.21 6.79
C LEU A 108 22.53 15.06 8.03
N ASN A 109 21.56 15.29 8.91
CA ASN A 109 21.78 16.04 10.15
C ASN A 109 22.75 15.32 11.09
N TYR A 110 22.62 14.00 11.24
CA TYR A 110 23.48 13.19 12.09
C TYR A 110 24.95 13.25 11.62
N PHE A 111 25.18 13.16 10.31
CA PHE A 111 26.51 13.27 9.71
C PHE A 111 26.96 14.73 9.50
N GLY A 112 26.17 15.74 9.89
CA GLY A 112 26.52 17.15 9.69
C GLY A 112 26.63 17.59 8.23
N LEU A 113 25.97 16.87 7.32
CA LEU A 113 25.89 17.19 5.89
C LEU A 113 24.84 18.27 5.65
N LYS A 114 25.09 19.14 4.68
CA LYS A 114 24.14 20.20 4.29
C LYS A 114 22.96 19.59 3.53
N ASP A 115 21.73 19.88 3.95
CA ASP A 115 20.51 19.49 3.22
C ASP A 115 20.50 20.16 1.82
N PRO A 116 20.46 19.37 0.73
CA PRO A 116 20.35 19.91 -0.63
C PRO A 116 18.92 20.35 -0.96
N ALA A 117 17.90 19.79 -0.30
CA ALA A 117 16.52 19.98 -0.70
C ALA A 117 16.07 21.45 -0.58
N SER A 118 15.55 22.01 -1.67
CA SER A 118 14.86 23.30 -1.64
C SER A 118 13.60 23.24 -0.77
N ALA A 119 13.26 24.32 -0.07
CA ALA A 119 11.98 24.43 0.63
C ALA A 119 10.80 24.69 -0.32
N GLU A 120 11.08 25.04 -1.58
CA GLU A 120 10.06 25.37 -2.57
C GLU A 120 9.47 24.11 -3.23
N THR A 121 8.14 24.12 -3.37
CA THR A 121 7.36 23.06 -4.05
C THR A 121 7.79 22.94 -5.51
N GLY A 122 8.05 21.70 -5.94
CA GLY A 122 8.48 21.40 -7.31
C GLY A 122 9.86 21.93 -7.73
N VAL A 123 10.65 22.47 -6.79
CA VAL A 123 12.02 22.97 -7.05
C VAL A 123 13.06 22.01 -6.49
N PHE A 124 14.07 21.69 -7.29
CA PHE A 124 15.17 20.79 -6.94
C PHE A 124 16.52 21.44 -7.28
N THR A 125 17.52 21.21 -6.44
CA THR A 125 18.86 21.79 -6.63
C THR A 125 19.67 21.03 -7.66
N ASP A 126 19.51 19.70 -7.71
CA ASP A 126 20.06 18.88 -8.76
C ASP A 126 19.28 19.08 -10.07
N PRO A 127 19.94 19.53 -11.17
CA PRO A 127 19.26 19.76 -12.43
C PRO A 127 18.65 18.49 -13.04
N SER A 128 19.23 17.31 -12.79
CA SER A 128 18.71 16.05 -13.33
C SER A 128 17.41 15.65 -12.63
N THR A 129 17.33 15.84 -11.31
CA THR A 129 16.08 15.66 -10.54
C THR A 129 15.01 16.65 -10.98
N GLN A 130 15.36 17.92 -11.21
CA GLN A 130 14.42 18.92 -11.70
C GLN A 130 13.85 18.55 -13.08
N ASP A 131 14.70 18.09 -14.00
CA ASP A 131 14.30 17.64 -15.33
C ASP A 131 13.42 16.39 -15.26
N LEU A 132 13.74 15.45 -14.37
CA LEU A 132 12.93 14.25 -14.14
C LEU A 132 11.55 14.62 -13.59
N TYR A 133 11.47 15.47 -12.57
CA TYR A 133 10.21 15.99 -12.02
C TYR A 133 9.30 16.56 -13.12
N ASN A 134 9.86 17.43 -13.97
CA ASN A 134 9.11 18.07 -15.06
C ASN A 134 8.55 17.04 -16.05
N LYS A 135 9.34 16.02 -16.42
CA LYS A 135 8.92 14.95 -17.34
C LYS A 135 7.82 14.09 -16.72
N LEU A 136 7.96 13.71 -15.45
CA LEU A 136 6.99 12.87 -14.74
C LEU A 136 5.66 13.60 -14.60
N VAL A 137 5.67 14.85 -14.16
CA VAL A 137 4.45 15.67 -14.05
C VAL A 137 3.77 15.80 -15.40
N ALA A 138 4.53 16.07 -16.47
CA ALA A 138 3.96 16.16 -17.82
C ALA A 138 3.29 14.84 -18.25
N ALA A 139 3.98 13.71 -18.10
CA ALA A 139 3.46 12.39 -18.48
C ALA A 139 2.20 12.01 -17.69
N GLY A 140 2.22 12.12 -16.37
CA GLY A 140 1.07 11.76 -15.53
C GLY A 140 -0.08 12.76 -15.57
N SER A 141 0.12 13.96 -16.13
CA SER A 141 -0.97 14.92 -16.37
C SER A 141 -1.83 14.58 -17.59
N GLU A 142 -1.41 13.64 -18.44
CA GLU A 142 -2.17 13.26 -19.64
C GLU A 142 -3.48 12.55 -19.31
N SER A 143 -3.47 11.65 -18.33
CA SER A 143 -4.65 10.91 -17.87
C SER A 143 -4.42 10.28 -16.50
N MET A 144 -5.50 9.92 -15.80
CA MET A 144 -5.42 9.16 -14.54
C MET A 144 -4.61 7.86 -14.69
N LEU A 145 -4.80 7.12 -15.80
CA LEU A 145 -4.03 5.90 -16.04
C LEU A 145 -2.54 6.20 -16.20
N LYS A 146 -2.20 7.25 -16.95
CA LYS A 146 -0.81 7.71 -17.09
C LYS A 146 -0.22 8.17 -15.75
N ALA A 147 -1.01 8.76 -14.87
CA ALA A 147 -0.56 9.11 -13.52
C ALA A 147 -0.21 7.86 -12.70
N PHE A 148 -1.01 6.79 -12.78
CA PHE A 148 -0.68 5.53 -12.09
C PHE A 148 0.54 4.83 -12.69
N GLU A 149 0.67 4.79 -14.03
CA GLU A 149 1.85 4.27 -14.71
C GLU A 149 3.11 5.08 -14.35
N THR A 150 2.99 6.40 -14.28
CA THR A 150 4.08 7.29 -13.85
C THR A 150 4.46 7.04 -12.39
N GLY A 151 3.47 6.81 -11.51
CA GLY A 151 3.73 6.41 -10.14
C GLY A 151 4.50 5.10 -10.05
N ALA A 152 4.06 4.05 -10.76
CA ALA A 152 4.79 2.78 -10.80
C ALA A 152 6.22 2.94 -11.32
N PHE A 153 6.44 3.78 -12.34
CA PHE A 153 7.79 4.08 -12.85
C PHE A 153 8.69 4.77 -11.81
N ILE A 154 8.15 5.72 -11.04
CA ILE A 154 8.90 6.40 -9.97
C ILE A 154 9.36 5.38 -8.93
N GLU A 155 8.49 4.45 -8.53
CA GLU A 155 8.86 3.42 -7.57
C GLU A 155 9.90 2.44 -8.13
N GLU A 156 9.84 2.10 -9.42
CA GLU A 156 10.93 1.32 -10.04
C GLU A 156 12.27 2.06 -10.03
N TYR A 157 12.23 3.37 -10.29
CA TYR A 157 13.43 4.23 -10.29
C TYR A 157 14.07 4.26 -8.90
N ASP A 158 13.25 4.51 -7.88
CA ASP A 158 13.67 4.58 -6.48
C ASP A 158 14.20 3.22 -5.98
N ILE A 159 13.51 2.12 -6.30
CA ILE A 159 13.97 0.76 -5.98
C ILE A 159 15.34 0.48 -6.62
N ALA A 160 15.52 0.81 -7.89
CA ALA A 160 16.78 0.54 -8.61
C ALA A 160 17.94 1.35 -8.02
N ASP A 161 17.70 2.62 -7.67
CA ASP A 161 18.72 3.47 -7.05
C ASP A 161 19.04 3.02 -5.62
N LEU A 162 18.04 2.66 -4.81
CA LEU A 162 18.24 2.12 -3.47
C LEU A 162 19.02 0.81 -3.47
N GLN A 163 18.73 -0.12 -4.41
CA GLN A 163 19.50 -1.37 -4.54
C GLN A 163 20.98 -1.08 -4.84
N ASN A 164 21.24 -0.20 -5.80
CA ASN A 164 22.60 0.19 -6.14
C ASN A 164 23.32 0.85 -4.95
N LEU A 165 22.65 1.74 -4.21
CA LEU A 165 23.23 2.38 -3.05
C LEU A 165 23.52 1.38 -1.92
N LEU A 166 22.60 0.45 -1.65
CA LEU A 166 22.76 -0.60 -0.65
C LEU A 166 23.92 -1.55 -0.97
N ASP A 167 24.12 -1.89 -2.24
CA ASP A 167 25.23 -2.74 -2.68
C ASP A 167 26.61 -2.06 -2.53
N ASN A 168 26.63 -0.73 -2.45
CA ASN A 168 27.86 0.06 -2.40
C ASN A 168 28.15 0.70 -1.02
N THR A 169 27.40 0.33 0.03
CA THR A 169 27.64 0.79 1.40
C THR A 169 27.77 -0.38 2.37
N THR A 170 28.66 -0.23 3.35
CA THR A 170 28.74 -1.12 4.54
C THR A 170 28.35 -0.40 5.82
N ASN A 171 27.93 0.87 5.72
CA ASN A 171 27.49 1.68 6.84
C ASN A 171 26.12 1.20 7.32
N ALA A 172 26.08 0.63 8.52
CA ALA A 172 24.88 0.03 9.08
C ALA A 172 23.73 1.03 9.26
N ASP A 173 24.02 2.30 9.53
CA ASP A 173 23.00 3.34 9.73
C ASP A 173 22.34 3.73 8.40
N ILE A 174 23.14 3.82 7.33
CA ILE A 174 22.63 4.04 5.96
C ILE A 174 21.84 2.82 5.49
N GLN A 175 22.37 1.61 5.67
CA GLN A 175 21.68 0.38 5.30
C GLN A 175 20.33 0.23 6.01
N LEU A 176 20.25 0.63 7.27
CA LEU A 176 19.00 0.60 8.03
C LEU A 176 17.93 1.50 7.40
N VAL A 177 18.29 2.74 7.04
CA VAL A 177 17.34 3.69 6.44
C VAL A 177 16.99 3.26 5.01
N TYR A 178 17.97 3.03 4.15
CA TYR A 178 17.73 2.64 2.75
C TYR A 178 16.97 1.31 2.65
N GLY A 179 17.25 0.34 3.53
CA GLY A 179 16.50 -0.91 3.57
C GLY A 179 15.04 -0.76 4.01
N ASN A 180 14.70 0.32 4.72
CA ASN A 180 13.30 0.64 5.06
C ASN A 180 12.62 1.40 3.92
N LEU A 181 13.31 2.38 3.30
CA LEU A 181 12.84 3.07 2.10
C LEU A 181 12.50 2.05 1.00
N LEU A 182 13.42 1.11 0.70
CA LEU A 182 13.24 0.09 -0.33
C LEU A 182 11.96 -0.73 -0.12
N LYS A 183 11.65 -1.11 1.12
CA LYS A 183 10.41 -1.82 1.46
C LYS A 183 9.17 -0.94 1.26
N GLY A 184 9.29 0.36 1.54
CA GLY A 184 8.28 1.37 1.27
C GLY A 184 7.97 1.43 -0.23
N SER A 185 8.98 1.67 -1.05
CA SER A 185 8.88 1.79 -2.51
C SER A 185 8.33 0.52 -3.16
N GLU A 186 8.73 -0.66 -2.67
CA GLU A 186 8.12 -1.94 -3.10
C GLU A 186 6.61 -2.01 -2.79
N ASN A 187 6.17 -1.49 -1.63
CA ASN A 187 4.74 -1.42 -1.29
C ASN A 187 3.99 -0.43 -2.17
N HIS A 188 4.60 0.71 -2.49
CA HIS A 188 4.03 1.73 -3.36
C HIS A 188 3.91 1.22 -4.80
N LEU A 189 4.92 0.51 -5.30
CA LEU A 189 4.87 -0.14 -6.62
C LEU A 189 3.67 -1.08 -6.71
N ARG A 190 3.51 -1.96 -5.71
CA ARG A 190 2.33 -2.84 -5.62
C ARG A 190 1.02 -2.06 -5.60
N ALA A 191 0.97 -0.94 -4.87
CA ALA A 191 -0.22 -0.11 -4.79
C ALA A 191 -0.58 0.52 -6.16
N PHE A 192 0.40 1.05 -6.90
CA PHE A 192 0.17 1.58 -8.25
C PHE A 192 -0.20 0.49 -9.25
N VAL A 193 0.51 -0.63 -9.27
CA VAL A 193 0.18 -1.78 -10.14
C VAL A 193 -1.24 -2.26 -9.91
N LYS A 194 -1.72 -2.29 -8.66
CA LYS A 194 -3.12 -2.60 -8.34
C LYS A 194 -4.09 -1.59 -8.96
N GLN A 195 -3.80 -0.29 -8.91
CA GLN A 195 -4.66 0.73 -9.53
C GLN A 195 -4.69 0.60 -11.05
N ILE A 196 -3.55 0.31 -11.67
CA ILE A 196 -3.42 0.04 -13.11
C ILE A 196 -4.31 -1.17 -13.49
N GLY A 197 -4.25 -2.26 -12.72
CA GLY A 197 -5.11 -3.43 -12.86
C GLY A 197 -6.60 -3.13 -12.77
N VAL A 198 -7.01 -2.32 -11.78
CA VAL A 198 -8.41 -1.88 -11.62
C VAL A 198 -8.88 -1.04 -12.82
N ASN A 199 -7.97 -0.37 -13.52
CA ASN A 199 -8.25 0.39 -14.75
C ASN A 199 -8.17 -0.47 -16.02
N GLY A 200 -8.11 -1.80 -15.89
CA GLY A 200 -8.27 -2.75 -16.99
C GLY A 200 -7.02 -2.98 -17.83
N THR A 201 -5.84 -2.62 -17.33
CA THR A 201 -4.55 -2.89 -17.99
C THR A 201 -3.55 -3.53 -17.04
N THR A 202 -2.43 -3.99 -17.56
CA THR A 202 -1.32 -4.58 -16.79
C THR A 202 -0.10 -3.68 -16.84
N TYR A 203 0.69 -3.67 -15.77
CA TYR A 203 1.97 -3.00 -15.74
C TYR A 203 3.11 -3.98 -16.08
N SER A 204 4.10 -3.51 -16.83
CA SER A 204 5.34 -4.23 -17.14
C SER A 204 6.50 -3.35 -16.67
N PRO A 205 7.48 -3.90 -15.94
CA PRO A 205 8.61 -3.12 -15.47
C PRO A 205 9.45 -2.61 -16.65
N SER A 206 10.07 -1.45 -16.46
CA SER A 206 10.93 -0.81 -17.46
C SER A 206 12.36 -0.60 -16.97
N LEU A 207 12.57 -0.60 -15.65
CA LEU A 207 13.89 -0.45 -15.02
C LEU A 207 14.27 -1.72 -14.26
N LEU A 208 13.32 -2.33 -13.56
CA LEU A 208 13.57 -3.56 -12.81
C LEU A 208 13.65 -4.76 -13.76
N SER A 209 14.40 -5.79 -13.35
CA SER A 209 14.33 -7.07 -14.04
C SER A 209 12.95 -7.69 -13.84
N GLU A 210 12.48 -8.44 -14.84
CA GLU A 210 11.18 -9.12 -14.75
C GLU A 210 11.11 -10.06 -13.55
N ASP A 211 12.18 -10.80 -13.27
CA ASP A 211 12.25 -11.74 -12.15
C ASP A 211 12.10 -11.03 -10.80
N TYR A 212 12.79 -9.89 -10.61
CA TYR A 212 12.69 -9.14 -9.36
C TYR A 212 11.34 -8.42 -9.22
N TYR A 213 10.79 -7.88 -10.31
CA TYR A 213 9.44 -7.35 -10.32
C TYR A 213 8.41 -8.41 -9.90
N VAL A 214 8.50 -9.62 -10.45
CA VAL A 214 7.64 -10.75 -10.05
C VAL A 214 7.81 -11.07 -8.57
N GLU A 215 9.04 -11.12 -8.06
CA GLU A 215 9.29 -11.32 -6.62
C GLU A 215 8.59 -10.27 -5.75
N ILE A 216 8.71 -8.99 -6.10
CA ILE A 216 8.03 -7.88 -5.39
C ILE A 216 6.51 -8.08 -5.42
N MET A 217 5.93 -8.46 -6.57
CA MET A 217 4.48 -8.68 -6.69
C MET A 217 4.01 -9.90 -5.90
N GLU A 218 4.82 -10.95 -5.78
CA GLU A 218 4.47 -12.20 -5.08
C GLU A 218 4.72 -12.17 -3.57
N ALA A 219 5.66 -11.36 -3.07
CA ALA A 219 6.03 -11.29 -1.66
C ALA A 219 4.84 -11.05 -0.70
N GLN A 220 3.79 -10.38 -1.17
CA GLN A 220 2.58 -10.13 -0.37
C GLN A 220 1.66 -11.37 -0.25
N ALA A 221 1.69 -12.30 -1.20
CA ALA A 221 0.89 -13.52 -1.16
C ALA A 221 1.30 -14.45 0.01
N ALA A 222 2.55 -14.35 0.48
CA ALA A 222 3.06 -15.10 1.62
C ALA A 222 2.66 -14.51 2.98
N ASN A 223 2.58 -13.18 3.10
CA ASN A 223 2.29 -12.48 4.37
C ASN A 223 0.78 -12.29 4.64
N GLY A 224 -0.09 -12.61 3.67
CA GLY A 224 -1.56 -12.52 3.78
C GLY A 224 -2.24 -13.68 4.54
N ARG A 225 -1.50 -14.70 5.01
CA ARG A 225 -2.03 -15.75 5.89
C ARG A 225 -1.92 -15.35 7.36
N GLY A 226 -2.49 -14.20 7.71
CA GLY A 226 -2.68 -13.78 9.09
C GLY A 226 -3.67 -14.72 9.80
N ASN A 227 -3.14 -15.61 10.63
CA ASN A 227 -3.68 -16.08 11.90
C ASN A 227 -5.21 -15.87 12.11
N SER A 228 -6.01 -16.69 11.45
CA SER A 228 -7.44 -16.79 11.73
C SER A 228 -7.69 -17.99 12.63
N GLY A 229 -7.90 -17.74 13.93
CA GLY A 229 -8.64 -18.66 14.79
C GLY A 229 -7.85 -19.43 15.86
N LEU A 230 -7.39 -18.74 16.90
CA LEU A 230 -7.51 -19.29 18.26
C LEU A 230 -8.69 -18.60 18.95
N GLY A 231 -9.89 -18.89 18.43
CA GLY A 231 -11.15 -18.54 19.05
C GLY A 231 -11.47 -19.50 20.18
N ASN A 232 -11.44 -18.99 21.40
CA ASN A 232 -11.86 -19.65 22.63
C ASN A 232 -13.36 -20.03 22.50
N ASN A 233 -13.66 -21.30 22.26
CA ASN A 233 -15.04 -21.78 22.13
C ASN A 233 -15.71 -21.90 23.51
N ASN A 234 -16.33 -20.80 23.93
CA ASN A 234 -17.47 -20.85 24.84
C ASN A 234 -18.63 -20.07 24.23
N SER A 235 -19.52 -20.77 23.52
CA SER A 235 -20.94 -20.43 23.47
C SER A 235 -21.73 -21.47 22.68
N ASN A 236 -22.52 -22.24 23.42
CA ASN A 236 -23.97 -22.32 23.26
C ASN A 236 -24.49 -22.00 21.83
N THR A 237 -24.69 -23.05 21.04
CA THR A 237 -25.33 -23.00 19.73
C THR A 237 -26.85 -22.95 19.88
N CYS A 238 -27.47 -21.94 19.28
CA CYS A 238 -28.90 -21.91 18.97
C CYS A 238 -29.07 -21.66 17.47
N THR A 239 -29.24 -22.74 16.72
CA THR A 239 -29.66 -22.73 15.32
C THR A 239 -31.17 -22.94 15.26
N SER A 240 -31.87 -22.03 14.60
CA SER A 240 -33.30 -22.14 14.30
C SER A 240 -33.49 -22.01 12.78
N SER A 241 -33.48 -23.16 12.12
CA SER A 241 -34.22 -23.37 10.87
C SER A 241 -34.97 -24.68 11.05
N GLY A 242 -36.29 -24.57 11.22
CA GLY A 242 -37.16 -25.69 11.55
C GLY A 242 -37.42 -26.62 10.37
N VAL A 243 -37.54 -27.92 10.66
CA VAL A 243 -38.67 -28.82 10.31
C VAL A 243 -38.62 -30.00 11.31
N PRO A 244 -39.75 -30.43 11.92
CA PRO A 244 -39.76 -31.44 12.97
C PRO A 244 -39.93 -32.85 12.40
N ASN A 245 -39.25 -33.84 12.98
CA ASN A 245 -39.84 -35.17 13.06
C ASN A 245 -39.44 -35.93 14.33
N ASN A 246 -40.47 -36.57 14.86
CA ASN A 246 -40.62 -37.34 16.08
C ASN A 246 -39.86 -38.68 16.01
N THR A 247 -39.28 -39.15 17.13
CA THR A 247 -39.45 -40.49 17.76
C THR A 247 -38.23 -40.99 18.56
N GLY A 248 -38.48 -41.52 19.76
CA GLY A 248 -37.67 -42.56 20.43
C GLY A 248 -36.65 -42.07 21.47
N SER A 249 -36.91 -42.23 22.79
CA SER A 249 -36.41 -43.33 23.65
C SER A 249 -34.89 -43.58 23.55
N GLY A 250 -34.09 -43.58 24.62
CA GLY A 250 -34.35 -43.57 26.04
C GLY A 250 -33.05 -43.85 26.83
N ASN A 251 -33.14 -43.56 28.12
CA ASN A 251 -32.55 -44.29 29.24
C ASN A 251 -31.02 -44.39 29.43
N GLY A 252 -30.55 -43.77 30.52
CA GLY A 252 -29.97 -44.52 31.64
C GLY A 252 -28.44 -44.54 31.76
N GLY A 253 -27.95 -44.26 32.97
CA GLY A 253 -26.74 -44.91 33.47
C GLY A 253 -25.75 -44.04 34.23
N SER A 254 -26.02 -43.84 35.52
CA SER A 254 -25.02 -43.45 36.52
C SER A 254 -23.88 -44.47 36.64
N GLY A 255 -22.68 -44.01 36.98
CA GLY A 255 -21.57 -44.91 37.34
C GLY A 255 -20.34 -44.20 37.85
N ASN A 256 -20.29 -44.00 39.17
CA ASN A 256 -19.13 -43.53 39.93
C ASN A 256 -18.08 -44.66 40.07
N GLY A 257 -16.78 -44.37 40.00
CA GLY A 257 -15.73 -45.38 40.05
C GLY A 257 -14.33 -44.83 40.31
N ASN A 258 -13.97 -44.82 41.59
CA ASN A 258 -12.69 -44.45 42.19
C ASN A 258 -11.56 -45.47 41.90
N ARG A 259 -10.29 -45.03 42.03
CA ARG A 259 -8.98 -45.73 42.17
C ARG A 259 -7.96 -45.09 41.20
N GLY A 260 -6.75 -44.70 41.56
CA GLY A 260 -5.93 -44.98 42.73
C GLY A 260 -4.50 -45.34 42.29
N ASN A 261 -3.54 -44.53 42.72
CA ASN A 261 -2.13 -44.84 43.00
C ASN A 261 -1.15 -45.16 41.86
N GLY A 262 0.06 -44.61 41.94
CA GLY A 262 1.21 -45.01 41.13
C GLY A 262 2.39 -44.02 41.17
N ASN A 263 3.30 -44.22 42.12
CA ASN A 263 4.46 -43.38 42.44
C ASN A 263 5.74 -43.87 41.71
N GLY A 264 6.61 -42.92 41.34
CA GLY A 264 8.07 -43.06 41.42
C GLY A 264 8.85 -43.56 40.18
N ARG A 265 9.85 -42.78 39.73
CA ARG A 265 11.25 -42.84 40.19
C ARG A 265 12.21 -42.20 39.16
N LYS A 266 13.14 -41.42 39.73
CA LYS A 266 14.44 -40.93 39.22
C LYS A 266 14.43 -39.87 38.14
#